data_AF-A0AAD5CQY3-F1
#
_entry.id   AF-A0AAD5CQY3-F1
#
_cell.length_a   1.000
_cell.length_b   1.000
_cell.length_c   1.000
_cell.angle_alpha   90.00
_cell.angle_beta   90.00
_cell.angle_gamma   90.00
#
_symmetry.space_group_name_H-M   'P 1'
#
loop_
_entity.id
_entity.type
_entity.pdbx_description
1 polymer ?
#
loop_
_entity_poly.entity_id
_entity_poly.type
_entity_poly.pdbx_seq_one_letter_code
_entity_poly.pdbx_strand_id
1 'polypeptide(L)'
;TNGSGLNASQTVVPIPNLTQVKLDWLKDLNLVQLQDLSISECKNIEVIVKQEEEKECDVKMNEIMLPRLNSLRIKYLPKLKGFCLGKEAFSLPLLESLEIESCSALTVFTNGHVSTPELEVIDTSFGFCYVNTDINSFIKTKHEEM
;
A
#
# COMPACT_ATOMS: atom_id res chain seq x y z
N THR A 1 -19.87 -7.03 -33.19
CA THR A 1 -18.59 -7.07 -32.47
C THR A 1 -18.24 -5.66 -32.05
N ASN A 2 -17.48 -5.57 -30.95
CA ASN A 2 -16.95 -4.36 -30.30
C ASN A 2 -17.83 -3.83 -29.16
N GLY A 3 -17.79 -4.56 -28.06
CA GLY A 3 -18.13 -4.03 -26.75
C GLY A 3 -17.09 -2.99 -26.35
N SER A 4 -17.53 -1.74 -26.21
CA SER A 4 -16.78 -0.71 -25.51
C SER A 4 -16.82 -1.05 -24.03
N GLY A 5 -15.71 -1.61 -23.55
CA GLY A 5 -15.46 -1.91 -22.15
C GLY A 5 -15.71 -0.68 -21.30
N LEU A 6 -16.35 -0.93 -20.17
CA LEU A 6 -16.69 0.00 -19.12
C LEU A 6 -15.46 0.85 -18.77
N ASN A 7 -15.56 2.16 -19.00
CA ASN A 7 -14.81 3.17 -18.26
C ASN A 7 -15.17 2.95 -16.79
N ALA A 8 -14.29 2.26 -16.06
CA ALA A 8 -14.34 2.25 -14.61
C ALA A 8 -14.04 3.68 -14.17
N SER A 9 -15.08 4.36 -13.70
CA SER A 9 -15.01 5.71 -13.16
C SER A 9 -13.89 5.82 -12.12
N GLN A 10 -12.74 6.36 -12.54
CA GLN A 10 -11.65 6.70 -11.66
C GLN A 10 -12.15 7.77 -10.69
N THR A 11 -12.41 7.37 -9.44
CA THR A 11 -12.76 8.31 -8.38
C THR A 11 -11.46 8.84 -7.81
N VAL A 12 -10.95 9.94 -8.38
CA VAL A 12 -9.87 10.71 -7.78
C VAL A 12 -10.50 11.58 -6.70
N VAL A 13 -10.39 11.16 -5.44
CA VAL A 13 -10.77 12.00 -4.29
C VAL A 13 -9.53 12.82 -3.93
N PRO A 14 -9.47 14.14 -4.22
CA PRO A 14 -8.40 14.97 -3.71
C PRO A 14 -8.64 15.11 -2.21
N ILE A 15 -7.72 14.58 -1.40
CA ILE A 15 -7.73 14.78 0.05
C ILE A 15 -6.54 15.68 0.40
N PRO A 16 -6.62 17.00 0.10
CA PRO A 16 -5.57 17.92 0.45
C PRO A 16 -5.48 17.94 1.99
N ASN A 17 -4.32 17.55 2.51
CA ASN A 17 -4.03 17.36 3.94
C ASN A 17 -4.42 16.00 4.55
N LEU A 18 -4.40 14.91 3.77
CA LEU A 18 -4.48 13.56 4.33
C LEU A 18 -3.28 13.31 5.26
N THR A 19 -3.53 13.35 6.56
CA THR A 19 -2.51 13.09 7.59
C THR A 19 -2.46 11.62 7.99
N GLN A 20 -3.54 10.87 7.76
CA GLN A 20 -3.70 9.45 8.08
C GLN A 20 -4.75 8.83 7.14
N VAL A 21 -4.58 7.58 6.70
CA VAL A 21 -5.65 6.79 6.08
C VAL A 21 -6.18 5.80 7.13
N LYS A 22 -7.41 6.01 7.60
CA LYS A 22 -8.02 5.09 8.56
C LYS A 22 -8.65 3.91 7.82
N LEU A 23 -8.36 2.68 8.28
CA LEU A 23 -8.97 1.47 7.75
C LEU A 23 -10.49 1.44 7.92
N ASP A 24 -11.04 2.08 8.94
CA ASP A 24 -12.48 2.09 9.13
C ASP A 24 -13.20 2.89 8.02
N TRP A 25 -12.54 3.90 7.44
CA TRP A 25 -13.05 4.54 6.22
C TRP A 25 -13.00 3.58 5.02
N LEU A 26 -12.02 2.67 5.00
CA LEU A 26 -11.89 1.64 3.97
C LEU A 26 -12.90 0.50 4.10
N LYS A 27 -13.54 0.32 5.27
CA LYS A 27 -14.64 -0.64 5.46
C LYS A 27 -15.94 -0.14 4.82
N ASP A 28 -16.15 1.18 4.83
CA ASP A 28 -17.34 1.84 4.25
C ASP A 28 -17.18 2.21 2.77
N LEU A 29 -15.94 2.44 2.31
CA LEU A 29 -15.62 2.50 0.89
C LEU A 29 -15.49 1.06 0.36
N ASN A 30 -16.26 0.68 -0.67
CA ASN A 30 -16.25 -0.68 -1.23
C ASN A 30 -14.93 -1.01 -1.99
N LEU A 31 -13.80 -1.07 -1.28
CA LEU A 31 -12.45 -1.19 -1.83
C LEU A 31 -12.13 -2.55 -2.44
N VAL A 32 -13.05 -3.50 -2.37
CA VAL A 32 -12.97 -4.74 -3.15
C VAL A 32 -12.89 -4.48 -4.65
N GLN A 33 -13.25 -3.28 -5.11
CA GLN A 33 -13.11 -2.84 -6.51
C GLN A 33 -11.91 -1.93 -6.77
N LEU A 34 -11.13 -1.58 -5.75
CA LEU A 34 -9.98 -0.70 -5.88
C LEU A 34 -8.90 -1.40 -6.73
N GLN A 35 -8.55 -0.78 -7.86
CA GLN A 35 -7.54 -1.28 -8.80
C GLN A 35 -6.22 -0.51 -8.73
N ASP A 36 -6.31 0.79 -8.48
CA ASP A 36 -5.18 1.68 -8.38
C ASP A 36 -5.25 2.47 -7.08
N LEU A 37 -4.18 2.42 -6.30
CA LEU A 37 -3.99 3.27 -5.13
C LEU A 37 -2.75 4.13 -5.33
N SER A 38 -2.92 5.45 -5.30
CA SER A 38 -1.82 6.41 -5.39
C SER A 38 -1.88 7.35 -4.20
N ILE A 39 -0.79 7.41 -3.44
CA ILE A 39 -0.63 8.31 -2.30
C ILE A 39 0.62 9.13 -2.57
N SER A 40 0.46 10.43 -2.77
CA SER A 40 1.56 11.32 -3.13
C SER A 40 1.57 12.62 -2.35
N GLU A 41 2.77 13.20 -2.18
CA GLU A 41 2.99 14.54 -1.62
C GLU A 41 2.46 14.77 -0.19
N CYS A 42 2.21 13.69 0.54
CA CYS A 42 1.71 13.72 1.91
C CYS A 42 2.86 13.84 2.93
N LYS A 43 3.39 15.06 3.11
CA LYS A 43 4.61 15.34 3.89
C LYS A 43 4.55 14.99 5.39
N ASN A 44 3.35 14.74 5.92
CA ASN A 44 3.13 14.47 7.34
C ASN A 44 2.64 13.05 7.65
N ILE A 45 2.40 12.21 6.65
CA ILE A 45 2.01 10.82 6.90
C ILE A 45 3.22 10.06 7.44
N GLU A 46 3.05 9.43 8.60
CA GLU A 46 4.02 8.49 9.16
C GLU A 46 3.64 7.02 8.92
N VAL A 47 2.34 6.73 8.85
CA VAL A 47 1.82 5.38 8.58
C VAL A 47 0.59 5.53 7.70
N ILE A 48 0.50 4.75 6.62
CA ILE A 48 -0.67 4.79 5.73
C ILE A 48 -1.84 4.14 6.44
N VAL A 49 -1.67 2.90 6.92
CA VAL A 49 -2.67 2.09 7.60
C VAL A 49 -2.42 2.07 9.10
N LYS A 50 -3.31 2.71 9.88
CA LYS A 50 -3.29 2.71 11.35
C LYS A 50 -4.53 2.02 11.92
N GLN A 51 -4.33 1.12 12.88
CA GLN A 51 -5.41 0.55 13.70
C GLN A 51 -5.74 1.51 14.84
N GLU A 52 -7.03 1.72 15.14
CA GLU A 52 -7.43 2.32 16.42
C GLU A 52 -7.29 1.26 17.52
N GLU A 53 -6.83 1.69 18.71
CA GLU A 53 -6.73 0.85 19.91
C GLU A 53 -8.13 0.52 20.45
N GLU A 54 -8.96 -0.16 19.66
CA GLU A 54 -10.22 -0.71 20.16
C GLU A 54 -9.91 -2.01 20.90
N LYS A 55 -9.72 -1.84 22.21
CA LYS A 55 -10.00 -2.77 23.31
C LYS A 55 -10.24 -4.23 22.90
N GLU A 56 -9.21 -5.04 23.17
CA GLU A 56 -9.34 -6.36 23.82
C GLU A 56 -10.65 -7.11 23.54
N CYS A 57 -10.87 -7.49 22.27
CA CYS A 57 -11.89 -8.47 21.89
C CYS A 57 -11.33 -9.31 20.74
N ASP A 58 -10.92 -10.52 21.11
CA ASP A 58 -10.68 -11.68 20.28
C ASP A 58 -9.61 -11.62 19.19
N VAL A 59 -8.74 -12.63 19.30
CA VAL A 59 -7.76 -13.13 18.35
C VAL A 59 -8.41 -13.41 16.99
N LYS A 60 -8.64 -12.36 16.20
CA LYS A 60 -8.77 -12.48 14.76
C LYS A 60 -7.62 -11.72 14.16
N MET A 61 -6.72 -12.45 13.50
CA MET A 61 -5.85 -11.84 12.50
C MET A 61 -6.78 -11.16 11.50
N ASN A 62 -6.91 -9.83 11.60
CA ASN A 62 -7.67 -9.05 10.65
C ASN A 62 -6.86 -9.04 9.36
N GLU A 63 -7.15 -10.00 8.49
CA GLU A 63 -6.63 -10.02 7.13
C GLU A 63 -7.32 -8.92 6.34
N ILE A 64 -6.51 -8.01 5.79
CA ILE A 64 -6.96 -6.94 4.91
C ILE A 64 -6.73 -7.40 3.49
N MET A 65 -7.81 -7.64 2.76
CA MET A 65 -7.75 -8.08 1.37
C MET A 65 -8.16 -6.95 0.42
N LEU A 66 -7.28 -6.64 -0.54
CA LEU A 66 -7.59 -5.76 -1.67
C LEU A 66 -7.49 -6.61 -2.95
N PRO A 67 -8.55 -7.40 -3.28
CA PRO A 67 -8.47 -8.48 -4.24
C PRO A 67 -8.32 -8.03 -5.70
N ARG A 68 -8.51 -6.73 -5.97
CA ARG A 68 -8.43 -6.16 -7.32
C ARG A 68 -7.33 -5.13 -7.48
N LEU A 69 -6.52 -4.89 -6.45
CA LEU A 69 -5.48 -3.88 -6.51
C LEU A 69 -4.36 -4.36 -7.41
N ASN A 70 -4.20 -3.70 -8.56
CA ASN A 70 -3.18 -4.01 -9.56
C ASN A 70 -1.94 -3.12 -9.41
N SER A 71 -2.14 -1.89 -8.93
CA SER A 71 -1.06 -0.90 -8.84
C SER A 71 -1.12 -0.10 -7.54
N LEU A 72 0.02 -0.03 -6.85
CA LEU A 72 0.22 0.77 -5.64
C LEU A 72 1.37 1.75 -5.85
N ARG A 73 1.11 3.05 -5.71
CA ARG A 73 2.11 4.12 -5.86
C ARG A 73 2.19 4.96 -4.59
N ILE A 74 3.39 5.09 -4.03
CA ILE A 74 3.68 5.82 -2.80
C ILE A 74 4.83 6.80 -3.09
N LYS A 75 4.53 8.10 -3.20
CA LYS A 75 5.48 9.10 -3.73
C LYS A 75 5.62 10.37 -2.90
N TYR A 76 6.85 10.80 -2.63
CA TYR A 76 7.13 12.06 -1.92
C TYR A 76 6.51 12.12 -0.51
N LEU A 77 6.66 11.03 0.26
CA LEU A 77 6.25 10.94 1.66
C LEU A 77 7.48 10.87 2.58
N PRO A 78 8.16 12.00 2.86
CA PRO A 78 9.44 12.03 3.57
C PRO A 78 9.40 11.51 5.02
N LYS A 79 8.21 11.46 5.65
CA LYS A 79 8.02 10.97 7.03
C LYS A 79 7.41 9.58 7.13
N LEU A 80 7.07 8.95 6.01
CA LEU A 80 6.43 7.63 6.00
C LEU A 80 7.40 6.59 6.55
N LYS A 81 7.03 5.93 7.64
CA LYS A 81 7.79 4.86 8.29
C LYS A 81 7.36 3.47 7.80
N GLY A 82 6.09 3.30 7.46
CA GLY A 82 5.58 2.05 6.90
C GLY A 82 4.19 2.17 6.28
N PHE A 83 3.86 1.23 5.39
CA PHE A 83 2.49 1.13 4.87
C PHE A 83 1.54 0.74 6.01
N CYS A 84 1.91 -0.25 6.81
CA CYS A 84 1.23 -0.60 8.06
C CYS A 84 2.26 -0.93 9.14
N LEU A 85 2.17 -0.36 10.33
CA LEU A 85 3.07 -0.74 11.45
C LEU A 85 2.44 -1.75 12.41
N GLY A 86 1.19 -2.14 12.17
CA GLY A 86 0.51 -3.19 12.93
C GLY A 86 0.86 -4.60 12.42
N LYS A 87 0.25 -5.62 13.03
CA LYS A 87 0.51 -7.04 12.76
C LYS A 87 -0.49 -7.66 11.78
N GLU A 88 -1.29 -6.84 11.12
CA GLU A 88 -2.29 -7.26 10.16
C GLU A 88 -1.65 -7.95 8.96
N ALA A 89 -2.32 -9.00 8.49
CA ALA A 89 -1.96 -9.65 7.24
C ALA A 89 -2.59 -8.91 6.07
N PHE A 90 -1.82 -8.66 5.02
CA PHE A 90 -2.30 -8.08 3.77
C PHE A 90 -2.31 -9.13 2.67
N SER A 91 -3.42 -9.22 1.95
CA SER A 91 -3.56 -10.06 0.77
C SER A 91 -3.88 -9.18 -0.43
N LEU A 92 -2.90 -9.08 -1.34
CA LEU A 92 -2.91 -8.24 -2.53
C LEU A 92 -2.68 -9.15 -3.77
N PRO A 93 -3.63 -10.05 -4.09
CA PRO A 93 -3.39 -11.17 -5.00
C PRO A 93 -3.11 -10.75 -6.45
N LEU A 94 -3.54 -9.56 -6.88
CA LEU A 94 -3.37 -9.09 -8.26
C LEU A 94 -2.39 -7.92 -8.37
N LEU A 95 -1.64 -7.60 -7.31
CA LEU A 95 -0.73 -6.46 -7.34
C LEU A 95 0.45 -6.78 -8.26
N GLU A 96 0.47 -6.18 -9.45
CA GLU A 96 1.50 -6.37 -10.47
C GLU A 96 2.67 -5.37 -10.31
N SER A 97 2.36 -4.15 -9.86
CA SER A 97 3.32 -3.05 -9.78
C SER A 97 3.24 -2.31 -8.44
N LEU A 98 4.40 -2.15 -7.80
CA LEU A 98 4.59 -1.31 -6.62
C LEU A 98 5.60 -0.21 -6.93
N GLU A 99 5.22 1.05 -6.76
CA GLU A 99 6.11 2.19 -6.96
C GLU A 99 6.35 2.92 -5.64
N ILE A 100 7.62 3.09 -5.27
CA ILE A 100 8.06 3.81 -4.07
C ILE A 100 9.07 4.89 -4.45
N GLU A 101 8.64 6.14 -4.41
CA GLU A 101 9.48 7.27 -4.84
C GLU A 101 9.67 8.26 -3.69
N SER A 102 10.92 8.65 -3.40
CA SER A 102 11.21 9.75 -2.46
C SER A 102 10.54 9.60 -1.08
N CYS A 103 10.60 8.40 -0.50
CA CYS A 103 10.06 8.07 0.83
C CYS A 103 11.19 7.70 1.81
N SER A 104 12.01 8.69 2.18
CA SER A 104 13.30 8.48 2.87
C SER A 104 13.22 7.87 4.28
N ALA A 105 12.06 7.88 4.93
CA ALA A 105 11.87 7.33 6.26
C ALA A 105 11.29 5.91 6.26
N LEU A 106 11.01 5.33 5.09
CA LEU A 106 10.27 4.07 4.94
C LEU A 106 11.18 2.89 5.26
N THR A 107 11.00 2.27 6.42
CA THR A 107 11.85 1.16 6.87
C THR A 107 11.23 -0.21 6.67
N VAL A 108 9.91 -0.29 6.52
CA VAL A 108 9.17 -1.55 6.37
C VAL A 108 7.87 -1.31 5.60
N PHE A 109 7.39 -2.28 4.83
CA PHE A 109 6.05 -2.19 4.23
C PHE A 109 5.00 -2.51 5.29
N THR A 110 5.07 -3.70 5.88
CA THR A 110 4.22 -4.11 7.00
C THR A 110 4.99 -4.88 8.07
N ASN A 111 4.67 -4.70 9.35
CA ASN A 111 5.20 -5.58 10.41
C ASN A 111 4.46 -6.93 10.47
N GLY A 112 3.31 -7.04 9.80
CA GLY A 112 2.60 -8.28 9.58
C GLY A 112 3.10 -9.05 8.35
N HIS A 113 2.25 -9.96 7.87
CA HIS A 113 2.52 -10.69 6.63
C HIS A 113 1.93 -9.93 5.44
N VAL A 114 2.61 -9.96 4.29
CA VAL A 114 2.05 -9.47 3.02
C VAL A 114 2.17 -10.56 1.96
N SER A 115 1.06 -10.87 1.30
CA SER A 115 1.00 -11.81 0.18
C SER A 115 0.72 -11.06 -1.11
N THR A 116 1.67 -11.15 -2.05
CA THR A 116 1.64 -10.51 -3.37
C THR A 116 2.18 -11.49 -4.42
N PRO A 117 1.41 -12.55 -4.76
CA PRO A 117 1.88 -13.62 -5.64
C PRO A 117 2.17 -13.16 -7.08
N GLU A 118 1.48 -12.14 -7.57
CA GLU A 118 1.59 -11.63 -8.95
C GLU A 118 2.49 -10.39 -9.05
N LEU A 119 3.19 -10.00 -7.97
CA LEU A 119 4.05 -8.80 -8.01
C LEU A 119 5.32 -9.07 -8.82
N GLU A 120 5.39 -8.48 -10.00
CA GLU A 120 6.51 -8.65 -10.93
C GLU A 120 7.57 -7.57 -10.75
N VAL A 121 7.14 -6.33 -10.51
CA VAL A 121 8.02 -5.15 -10.57
C VAL A 121 7.82 -4.25 -9.35
N ILE A 122 8.94 -3.86 -8.75
CA ILE A 122 9.01 -2.73 -7.82
C ILE A 122 9.79 -1.61 -8.50
N ASP A 123 9.11 -0.50 -8.79
CA ASP A 123 9.75 0.73 -9.26
C ASP A 123 10.12 1.61 -8.06
N THR A 124 11.34 2.13 -8.07
CA THR A 124 11.79 3.03 -7.02
C THR A 124 12.46 4.26 -7.60
N SER A 125 12.61 5.30 -6.78
CA SER A 125 13.39 6.51 -7.15
C SER A 125 14.84 6.22 -7.60
N PHE A 126 15.36 5.00 -7.41
CA PHE A 126 16.70 4.58 -7.85
C PHE A 126 16.68 3.54 -8.99
N GLY A 127 15.51 3.19 -9.53
CA GLY A 127 15.33 2.26 -10.65
C GLY A 127 14.43 1.05 -10.34
N PHE A 128 14.17 0.25 -11.38
CA PHE A 128 13.34 -0.94 -11.32
C PHE A 128 14.05 -2.12 -10.65
N CYS A 129 13.30 -2.85 -9.82
CA CYS A 129 13.72 -4.11 -9.21
C CYS A 129 12.70 -5.20 -9.56
N TYR A 130 13.17 -6.30 -10.15
CA TYR A 130 12.35 -7.47 -10.43
C TYR A 130 12.27 -8.33 -9.17
N VAL A 131 11.06 -8.68 -8.76
CA VAL A 131 10.84 -9.29 -7.45
C VAL A 131 11.21 -10.76 -7.49
N ASN A 132 12.23 -11.15 -6.71
CA ASN A 132 12.47 -12.54 -6.31
C ASN A 132 12.40 -12.74 -4.79
N THR A 133 12.05 -11.70 -4.03
CA THR A 133 12.05 -11.63 -2.56
C THR A 133 10.83 -10.87 -2.03
N ASP A 134 10.55 -10.95 -0.73
CA ASP A 134 9.41 -10.24 -0.13
C ASP A 134 9.64 -8.72 -0.08
N ILE A 135 8.53 -7.94 -0.05
CA ILE A 135 8.55 -6.46 -0.07
C ILE A 135 9.32 -5.88 1.14
N ASN A 136 9.22 -6.50 2.31
CA ASN A 136 9.92 -6.00 3.50
C ASN A 136 11.43 -6.18 3.38
N SER A 137 11.88 -7.34 2.88
CA SER A 137 13.28 -7.61 2.57
C SER A 137 13.81 -6.62 1.55
N PHE A 138 13.04 -6.30 0.50
CA PHE A 138 13.40 -5.31 -0.49
C PHE A 138 13.68 -3.92 0.14
N ILE A 139 12.73 -3.40 0.93
CA ILE A 139 12.86 -2.08 1.56
C ILE A 139 14.09 -2.04 2.47
N LYS A 140 14.35 -3.12 3.21
CA LYS A 140 15.52 -3.22 4.09
C LYS A 140 16.83 -3.18 3.29
N THR A 141 16.95 -3.96 2.22
CA THR A 141 18.17 -3.97 1.38
C THR A 141 18.47 -2.59 0.79
N LYS A 142 17.46 -1.86 0.33
CA LYS A 142 17.66 -0.54 -0.26
C LYS A 142 18.10 0.52 0.76
N HIS A 143 17.73 0.37 2.02
CA HIS A 143 18.23 1.22 3.09
C HIS A 143 19.72 0.99 3.42
N GLU A 144 20.23 -0.23 3.19
CA GLU A 144 21.64 -0.58 3.43
C GLU A 144 22.56 -0.13 2.27
N GLU A 145 21.99 0.15 1.09
CA GLU A 145 22.72 0.63 -0.11
C GLU A 145 22.87 2.17 -0.18
N MET A 146 22.22 2.92 0.73
CA MET A 146 22.26 4.38 0.84
C MET A 146 23.23 4.87 1.92
#